data_AF-A0A2K3KVI5-F1
#
_entry.id   AF-A0A2K3KVI5-F1
#
_cell.length_a   1.000
_cell.length_b   1.000
_cell.length_c   1.000
_cell.angle_alpha   90.00
_cell.angle_beta   90.00
_cell.angle_gamma   90.00
#
_symmetry.space_group_name_H-M   'P 1'
#
loop_
_entity.id
_entity.type
_entity.pdbx_description
1 polymer ?
#
loop_
_entity_poly.entity_id
_entity_poly.type
_entity_poly.pdbx_seq_one_letter_code
_entity_poly.pdbx_strand_id
1 'polypeptide(L)'
;VPDEHKKFLADLVWVHEEDDVFINTDDGVKCCKLIAVHAGLEKGVDVKEQMKILKARDTRIPKVQPLSGRKNVWDIPEVIACFLLSYYCNIL
;
A
#
# COMPACT_ATOMS: atom_id res chain seq x y z
N VAL A 1 19.71 12.34 14.18
CA VAL A 1 18.47 12.63 13.43
C VAL A 1 17.71 13.69 14.21
N PRO A 2 17.37 14.83 13.59
CA PRO A 2 16.53 15.86 14.22
C PRO A 2 15.21 15.27 14.73
N ASP A 3 14.67 15.80 15.82
CA ASP A 3 13.45 15.25 16.40
C ASP A 3 12.25 15.39 15.46
N GLU A 4 12.21 16.43 14.64
CA GLU A 4 11.24 16.60 13.55
C GLU A 4 11.29 15.45 12.54
N HIS A 5 12.49 15.00 12.16
CA HIS A 5 12.65 13.90 11.22
C HIS A 5 12.26 12.56 11.86
N LYS A 6 12.56 12.36 13.16
CA LYS A 6 12.10 11.16 13.89
C LYS A 6 10.58 11.11 13.96
N LYS A 7 9.93 12.24 14.20
CA LYS A 7 8.47 12.36 14.24
C LYS A 7 7.87 12.02 12.88
N PHE A 8 8.38 12.61 11.80
CA PHE A 8 7.94 12.30 10.45
C PHE A 8 8.02 10.80 10.14
N LEU A 9 9.15 10.15 10.45
CA LEU A 9 9.32 8.71 10.24
C LEU A 9 8.40 7.86 11.11
N ALA A 10 8.11 8.28 12.35
CA ALA A 10 7.21 7.59 13.26
C ALA A 10 5.73 7.68 12.81
N ASP A 11 5.38 8.75 12.11
CA ASP A 11 4.04 9.00 11.57
C ASP A 11 3.80 8.28 10.22
N LEU A 12 4.83 7.68 9.61
CA LEU A 12 4.67 6.89 8.39
C LEU A 12 3.76 5.67 8.63
N VAL A 13 2.84 5.49 7.67
CA VAL A 13 1.96 4.34 7.58
C VAL A 13 2.47 3.38 6.51
N TRP A 14 2.30 2.07 6.74
CA TRP A 14 2.68 1.06 5.74
C TRP A 14 1.60 0.85 4.68
N VAL A 15 0.37 1.24 4.97
CA VAL A 15 -0.77 1.17 4.06
C VAL A 15 -1.76 2.30 4.34
N HIS A 16 -2.41 2.79 3.30
CA HIS A 16 -3.50 3.75 3.35
C HIS A 16 -4.70 3.19 2.59
N GLU A 17 -5.92 3.45 3.08
CA GLU A 17 -7.17 3.04 2.45
C GLU A 17 -8.10 4.26 2.34
N GLU A 18 -8.80 4.35 1.22
CA GLU A 18 -9.83 5.36 0.96
C GLU A 18 -10.97 4.68 0.21
N ASP A 19 -12.22 4.79 0.69
CA ASP A 19 -13.33 4.00 0.15
C ASP A 19 -14.03 4.67 -1.06
N ASP A 20 -14.00 6.00 -1.15
CA ASP A 20 -14.76 6.78 -2.15
C ASP A 20 -13.86 7.55 -3.13
N VAL A 21 -13.00 6.83 -3.87
CA VAL A 21 -12.11 7.43 -4.87
C VAL A 21 -12.72 7.36 -6.27
N PHE A 22 -12.84 8.52 -6.91
CA PHE A 22 -13.37 8.64 -8.28
C PHE A 22 -12.24 8.62 -9.30
N ILE A 23 -12.26 7.62 -10.19
CA ILE A 23 -11.23 7.40 -11.21
C ILE A 23 -11.87 7.52 -12.60
N ASN A 24 -11.24 8.27 -13.49
CA ASN A 24 -11.62 8.31 -14.90
C ASN A 24 -11.16 7.02 -15.58
N THR A 25 -12.11 6.29 -16.14
CA THR A 25 -11.86 5.11 -16.99
C THR A 25 -12.40 5.37 -18.38
N ASP A 26 -12.07 4.50 -19.35
CA ASP A 26 -12.60 4.61 -20.72
C ASP A 26 -14.15 4.52 -20.76
N ASP A 27 -14.76 3.90 -19.74
CA ASP A 27 -16.22 3.82 -19.57
C ASP A 27 -16.81 5.01 -18.79
N GLY A 28 -16.01 6.01 -18.41
CA GLY A 28 -16.40 7.15 -17.57
C GLY A 28 -15.86 7.09 -16.14
N VAL A 29 -16.43 7.92 -15.25
CA VAL A 29 -16.02 8.03 -13.85
C VAL A 29 -16.54 6.83 -13.05
N LYS A 30 -15.63 6.07 -12.42
CA LYS A 30 -15.97 4.97 -11.50
C LYS A 30 -15.60 5.34 -10.07
N CYS A 31 -16.49 5.06 -9.11
CA CYS A 31 -16.18 5.14 -7.68
C CYS A 31 -15.59 3.79 -7.24
N CYS A 32 -14.42 3.82 -6.61
CA CYS A 32 -13.65 2.66 -6.24
C CYS A 32 -13.02 2.85 -4.85
N LYS A 33 -12.83 1.72 -4.16
CA LYS A 33 -11.93 1.67 -3.02
C LYS A 33 -10.47 1.68 -3.48
N LEU A 34 -9.67 2.57 -2.89
CA LEU A 34 -8.24 2.70 -3.09
C LEU A 34 -7.48 2.07 -1.93
N ILE A 35 -6.48 1.26 -2.26
CA ILE A 35 -5.45 0.81 -1.31
C ILE A 35 -4.10 1.29 -1.83
N ALA A 36 -3.38 2.02 -0.98
CA ALA A 36 -2.08 2.58 -1.27
C ALA A 36 -1.03 1.88 -0.39
N VAL A 37 -0.08 1.20 -1.04
CA VAL A 37 1.00 0.47 -0.38
C VAL A 37 2.28 0.60 -1.22
N HIS A 38 3.46 0.56 -0.60
CA HIS A 38 4.71 0.93 -1.25
C HIS A 38 5.07 0.04 -2.45
N ALA A 39 5.08 -1.28 -2.28
CA ALA A 39 5.44 -2.23 -3.34
C ALA A 39 4.24 -2.94 -3.98
N GLY A 40 3.19 -3.23 -3.21
CA GLY A 40 1.96 -3.88 -3.69
C GLY A 40 1.40 -4.90 -2.69
N LEU A 41 0.50 -5.79 -3.13
CA LEU A 41 -0.06 -6.87 -2.30
C LEU A 41 0.29 -8.23 -2.90
N GLU A 42 0.54 -9.22 -2.06
CA GLU A 42 0.93 -10.56 -2.52
C GLU A 42 -0.25 -11.32 -3.13
N LYS A 43 0.01 -11.97 -4.27
CA LYS A 43 -0.95 -12.88 -4.89
C LYS A 43 -1.08 -14.17 -4.09
N GLY A 44 -2.31 -14.66 -3.92
CA GLY A 44 -2.59 -15.93 -3.23
C GLY A 44 -2.59 -15.84 -1.71
N VAL A 45 -2.38 -14.65 -1.13
CA VAL A 45 -2.53 -14.38 0.30
C VAL A 45 -3.78 -13.53 0.50
N ASP A 46 -4.58 -13.84 1.53
CA ASP A 46 -5.80 -13.08 1.82
C ASP A 46 -5.48 -11.60 2.06
N VAL A 47 -6.23 -10.72 1.38
CA VAL A 47 -6.00 -9.28 1.49
C VAL A 47 -6.26 -8.78 2.91
N LYS A 48 -7.29 -9.26 3.60
CA LYS A 48 -7.60 -8.79 4.97
C LYS A 48 -6.49 -9.16 5.95
N GLU A 49 -5.86 -10.33 5.79
CA GLU A 49 -4.69 -10.73 6.58
C GLU A 49 -3.49 -9.82 6.33
N GLN A 50 -3.18 -9.54 5.05
CA GLN A 50 -2.11 -8.60 4.70
C GLN A 50 -2.37 -7.21 5.30
N MET A 51 -3.61 -6.72 5.23
CA MET A 51 -4.01 -5.43 5.78
C MET A 51 -3.85 -5.35 7.31
N LYS A 52 -4.11 -6.44 8.05
CA LYS A 52 -3.88 -6.48 9.51
C LYS A 52 -2.42 -6.27 9.85
N ILE A 53 -1.52 -6.96 9.14
CA ILE A 53 -0.06 -6.85 9.32
C ILE A 53 0.40 -5.42 9.03
N LEU A 54 -0.07 -4.84 7.93
CA LEU A 54 0.34 -3.51 7.49
C LEU A 54 -0.15 -2.41 8.43
N LYS A 55 -1.41 -2.46 8.86
CA LYS A 55 -1.96 -1.50 9.84
C LYS A 55 -1.30 -1.61 11.20
N ALA A 56 -0.92 -2.82 11.61
CA ALA A 56 -0.22 -3.05 12.87
C ALA A 56 1.27 -2.63 12.82
N ARG A 57 1.84 -2.39 11.63
CA ARG A 57 3.27 -2.16 11.41
C ARG A 57 4.12 -3.23 12.10
N ASP A 58 3.78 -4.50 11.88
CA ASP A 58 4.37 -5.63 12.60
C ASP A 58 5.86 -5.82 12.25
N THR A 59 6.74 -5.30 13.11
CA THR A 59 8.19 -5.36 12.92
C THR A 59 8.82 -6.71 13.25
N ARG A 60 8.02 -7.72 13.64
CA ARG A 60 8.51 -9.09 13.87
C ARG A 60 8.75 -9.83 12.55
N ILE A 61 8.19 -9.33 11.45
CA ILE A 61 8.34 -9.91 10.12
C ILE A 61 9.65 -9.40 9.51
N PRO A 62 10.64 -10.27 9.25
CA PRO A 62 11.96 -9.84 8.79
C PRO A 62 11.94 -9.24 7.38
N LYS A 63 10.99 -9.66 6.54
CA LYS A 63 10.78 -9.11 5.20
C LYS A 63 9.30 -8.98 4.88
N VAL A 64 8.80 -7.76 4.89
CA VAL A 64 7.43 -7.41 4.56
C VAL A 64 7.32 -7.25 3.04
N GLN A 65 6.71 -8.23 2.37
CA GLN A 65 6.60 -8.23 0.90
C GLN A 65 5.81 -7.04 0.36
N PRO A 66 4.73 -6.57 1.02
CA PRO A 66 4.06 -5.35 0.56
C PRO A 66 4.94 -4.08 0.53
N LEU A 67 6.10 -4.10 1.20
CA LEU A 67 7.05 -2.98 1.23
C LEU A 67 8.34 -3.25 0.43
N SER A 68 8.63 -4.50 0.06
CA SER A 68 9.94 -4.88 -0.50
C SER A 68 9.87 -5.91 -1.63
N GLY A 69 8.66 -6.39 -1.94
CA GLY A 69 8.39 -7.34 -3.00
C GLY A 69 8.67 -6.73 -4.37
N ARG A 70 8.72 -7.60 -5.38
CA ARG A 70 8.89 -7.21 -6.78
C ARG A 70 7.81 -7.87 -7.62
N LYS A 71 8.17 -8.95 -8.34
CA LYS A 71 7.24 -9.70 -9.20
C LYS A 71 6.03 -10.26 -8.44
N ASN A 72 6.20 -10.63 -7.16
CA ASN A 72 5.13 -11.23 -6.34
C ASN A 72 4.05 -10.24 -5.89
N VAL A 73 4.30 -8.93 -6.00
CA VAL A 73 3.39 -7.86 -5.59
C VAL A 73 3.06 -6.89 -6.73
N TRP A 74 3.53 -7.18 -7.94
CA TRP A 74 3.38 -6.32 -9.10
C TRP A 74 1.94 -6.32 -9.65
N ASP A 75 1.33 -7.51 -9.69
CA ASP A 75 -0.02 -7.66 -10.22
C ASP A 75 -1.03 -7.15 -9.19
N ILE A 76 -1.96 -6.31 -9.66
CA ILE A 76 -3.08 -5.84 -8.84
C ILE A 76 -3.99 -7.06 -8.58
N PRO A 77 -4.26 -7.43 -7.30
CA PRO A 77 -5.24 -8.48 -7.02
C PRO A 77 -6.61 -8.06 -7.57
N GLU A 78 -7.31 -8.99 -8.21
CA GLU A 78 -8.51 -8.77 -9.07
C GLU A 78 -9.65 -7.93 -8.47
N VAL A 79 -9.63 -7.63 -7.17
CA VAL A 79 -10.77 -7.10 -6.41
C VAL A 79 -10.62 -5.60 -6.05
N ILE A 80 -9.46 -4.96 -6.30
CA ILE A 80 -9.14 -3.65 -5.70
C ILE A 80 -8.38 -2.75 -6.68
N ALA A 81 -8.72 -1.45 -6.72
CA ALA A 81 -7.84 -0.44 -7.32
C ALA A 81 -6.64 -0.20 -6.39
N CYS A 82 -5.56 -0.97 -6.60
CA CYS A 82 -4.32 -0.81 -5.85
C CYS A 82 -3.40 0.15 -6.61
N PHE A 83 -3.19 1.35 -6.09
CA PHE A 83 -2.20 2.27 -6.66
C PHE A 83 -0.85 2.00 -6.01
N LEU A 84 0.11 1.58 -6.83
CA LEU A 84 1.50 1.43 -6.43
C LEU A 84 2.08 2.82 -6.13
N LEU A 85 2.24 3.15 -4.85
CA LEU A 85 2.81 4.44 -4.42
C LEU A 85 4.31 4.59 -4.76
N SER A 86 4.92 3.58 -5.39
CA SER A 86 6.29 3.65 -5.90
C SER A 86 6.52 4.80 -6.88
N TYR A 87 5.47 5.33 -7.53
CA TYR A 87 5.58 6.52 -8.39
C TYR A 87 5.50 7.88 -7.67
N TYR A 88 5.02 7.92 -6.41
CA TYR A 88 4.89 9.18 -5.65
C TYR A 88 5.88 9.32 -4.50
N CYS A 89 6.50 8.22 -4.06
CA CYS A 89 7.45 8.24 -2.95
C CYS A 89 8.89 8.07 -3.43
N ASN A 90 9.42 9.06 -4.15
CA ASN A 90 10.87 9.34 -4.20
C ASN A 90 11.33 9.93 -2.85
N ILE A 91 11.04 9.23 -1.75
CA ILE A 91 11.61 9.51 -0.43
C ILE A 91 12.42 8.28 -0.05
N LEU A 92 13.57 8.13 -0.72
CA LEU A 92 14.81 7.59 -0.17
C LEU A 92 15.96 8.13 -1.03
#